data_AF-A0A412B9C3-F1
#
_entry.id   AF-A0A412B9C3-F1
#
_cell.length_a   1.000
_cell.length_b   1.000
_cell.length_c   1.000
_cell.angle_alpha   90.00
_cell.angle_beta   90.00
_cell.angle_gamma   90.00
#
_symmetry.space_group_name_H-M   'P 1'
#
loop_
_entity.id
_entity.type
_entity.pdbx_description
1 polymer ?
#
loop_
_entity_poly.entity_id
_entity_poly.type
_entity_poly.pdbx_seq_one_letter_code
_entity_poly.pdbx_strand_id
1 'polypeptide(L)'
;MIIYDSKIARLLQGRLNPYDYVTLPLVTLTALPYGEKGIWEEMEMSIHRRQYTECFCVSLLPSLLLGWQVCWGFAALPLFAYYLLYWAERLAVGHSAFDYEAEKESEEVSYFVVRKHFAWRKWYWKKELPAIDRSWFC
;
A
#
# COMPACT_ATOMS: atom_id res chain seq x y z
N MET A 1 -9.43 25.39 10.12
CA MET A 1 -9.11 26.79 10.52
C MET A 1 -10.32 27.66 10.21
N ILE A 2 -10.77 28.46 11.17
CA ILE A 2 -11.95 29.32 11.01
C ILE A 2 -11.48 30.75 10.74
N ILE A 3 -11.93 31.36 9.64
CA ILE A 3 -11.59 32.73 9.28
C ILE A 3 -12.85 33.59 9.36
N TYR A 4 -12.84 34.50 10.32
CA TYR A 4 -13.92 35.43 10.60
C TYR A 4 -13.83 36.66 9.70
N ASP A 5 -14.99 37.16 9.28
CA ASP A 5 -15.18 38.45 8.59
C ASP A 5 -14.18 38.74 7.44
N SER A 6 -13.90 37.72 6.62
CA SER A 6 -13.04 37.90 5.45
C SER A 6 -13.84 38.45 4.26
N LYS A 7 -13.20 39.31 3.45
CA LYS A 7 -13.78 39.79 2.18
C LYS A 7 -14.16 38.63 1.25
N ILE A 8 -13.43 37.52 1.34
CA ILE A 8 -13.66 36.29 0.58
C ILE A 8 -14.94 35.59 1.06
N ALA A 9 -15.17 35.51 2.37
CA ALA A 9 -16.41 34.98 2.94
C ALA A 9 -17.63 35.76 2.43
N ARG A 10 -17.58 37.09 2.50
CA ARG A 10 -18.66 37.97 2.02
C ARG A 10 -18.94 37.82 0.52
N LEU A 11 -17.89 37.61 -0.28
CA LEU A 11 -18.01 37.42 -1.73
C LEU A 11 -18.60 36.05 -2.11
N LEU A 12 -18.20 34.99 -1.38
CA LEU A 12 -18.74 33.63 -1.56
C LEU A 12 -20.16 33.49 -1.00
N GLN A 13 -20.49 34.19 0.09
CA GLN A 13 -21.84 34.21 0.64
C GLN A 13 -22.78 35.01 -0.23
N GLY A 14 -22.36 36.15 -0.80
CA GLY A 14 -22.98 36.90 -1.92
C GLY A 14 -24.47 37.30 -1.79
N ARG A 15 -25.35 36.32 -1.58
CA ARG A 15 -26.82 36.36 -1.44
C ARG A 15 -27.41 35.41 -0.37
N LEU A 16 -26.62 34.59 0.32
CA LEU A 16 -27.12 33.68 1.36
C LEU A 16 -27.42 34.41 2.68
N ASN A 17 -28.19 33.75 3.54
CA ASN A 17 -28.61 34.25 4.85
C ASN A 17 -27.35 34.69 5.64
N PRO A 18 -27.33 35.85 6.33
CA PRO A 18 -26.17 36.30 7.11
C PRO A 18 -25.64 35.31 8.16
N TYR A 19 -26.44 34.30 8.49
CA TYR A 19 -26.09 33.20 9.41
C TYR A 19 -25.48 31.96 8.74
N ASP A 20 -25.47 31.88 7.40
CA ASP A 20 -24.85 30.75 6.70
C ASP A 20 -23.33 30.84 6.77
N TYR A 21 -22.62 29.71 6.75
CA TYR A 21 -21.16 29.64 6.71
C TYR A 21 -20.71 28.75 5.55
N VAL A 22 -19.57 29.08 4.94
CA VAL A 22 -19.03 28.32 3.81
C VAL A 22 -17.90 27.43 4.30
N THR A 23 -18.10 26.12 4.20
CA THR A 23 -17.09 25.12 4.54
C THR A 23 -16.32 24.70 3.28
N LEU A 24 -15.03 25.01 3.25
CA LEU A 24 -14.07 24.46 2.29
C LEU A 24 -13.23 23.38 2.99
N PRO A 25 -12.57 22.47 2.25
CA PRO A 25 -11.65 21.52 2.85
C PRO A 25 -10.61 22.26 3.70
N LEU A 26 -10.45 21.85 4.96
CA LEU A 26 -9.57 22.48 5.97
C LEU A 26 -9.95 23.88 6.49
N VAL A 27 -10.77 24.65 5.77
CA VAL A 27 -11.03 26.06 6.07
C VAL A 27 -12.52 26.37 6.07
N THR A 28 -13.00 26.97 7.15
CA THR A 28 -14.39 27.46 7.25
C THR A 28 -14.41 28.98 7.29
N LEU A 29 -15.22 29.56 6.40
CA LEU A 29 -15.38 30.99 6.23
C LEU A 29 -16.73 31.43 6.78
N THR A 30 -16.72 32.47 7.62
CA THR A 30 -17.93 33.05 8.21
C THR A 30 -17.93 34.57 8.01
N ALA A 31 -19.11 35.18 7.83
CA ALA A 31 -19.27 36.64 7.80
C ALA A 31 -19.81 37.21 9.11
N LEU A 32 -20.08 36.36 10.10
CA LEU A 32 -20.56 36.78 11.40
C LEU A 32 -19.41 37.41 12.22
N PRO A 33 -19.65 38.58 12.86
CA PRO A 33 -18.72 39.15 13.82
C PRO A 33 -18.72 38.34 15.12
N TYR A 34 -17.59 38.35 15.84
CA TYR A 34 -17.31 37.52 17.03
C TYR A 34 -18.15 37.86 18.30
N GLY A 35 -19.33 38.49 18.18
CA GLY A 35 -20.06 39.09 19.30
C GLY A 35 -21.35 38.39 19.76
N GLU A 36 -22.02 37.62 18.90
CA GLU A 36 -23.33 37.02 19.19
C GLU A 36 -23.20 35.64 19.88
N LYS A 37 -22.92 35.65 21.19
CA LYS A 37 -22.57 34.47 22.00
C LYS A 37 -23.47 33.23 21.84
N GLY A 38 -24.79 33.41 21.78
CA GLY A 38 -25.73 32.27 21.82
C GLY A 38 -25.78 31.44 20.52
N ILE A 39 -25.68 32.09 19.37
CA ILE A 39 -25.68 31.43 18.05
C ILE A 39 -24.26 30.95 17.70
N TRP A 40 -23.26 31.63 18.24
CA TRP A 40 -21.85 31.35 17.96
C TRP A 40 -21.39 29.98 18.50
N GLU A 41 -21.74 29.62 19.73
CA GLU A 41 -21.30 28.34 20.33
C GLU A 41 -21.83 27.12 19.54
N GLU A 42 -23.11 27.15 19.14
CA GLU A 42 -23.72 26.06 18.37
C GLU A 42 -23.13 25.97 16.96
N MET A 43 -22.92 27.13 16.31
CA MET A 43 -22.27 27.20 15.00
C MET A 43 -20.84 26.67 15.06
N GLU A 44 -20.04 27.10 16.03
CA GLU A 44 -18.65 26.69 16.19
C GLU A 44 -18.52 25.18 16.45
N MET A 45 -19.39 24.62 17.30
CA MET A 45 -19.46 23.18 17.55
C MET A 45 -19.81 22.38 16.29
N SER A 46 -20.72 22.88 15.45
CA SER A 46 -21.07 22.22 14.20
C SER A 46 -19.90 22.19 13.20
N ILE A 47 -19.15 23.29 13.12
CA ILE A 47 -17.97 23.44 12.27
C ILE A 47 -16.85 22.52 12.74
N HIS A 48 -16.58 22.48 14.05
CA HIS A 48 -15.56 21.59 14.61
C HIS A 48 -15.89 20.11 14.44
N ARG A 49 -17.16 19.73 14.65
CA ARG A 49 -17.61 18.36 14.39
C ARG A 49 -17.33 17.95 12.95
N ARG A 50 -17.63 18.83 11.99
CA ARG A 50 -17.40 18.58 10.57
C ARG A 50 -15.91 18.53 10.21
N GLN A 51 -15.11 19.49 10.69
CA GLN A 51 -13.66 19.49 10.50
C GLN A 51 -13.01 18.23 11.08
N TYR A 52 -13.47 17.76 12.24
CA TYR A 52 -12.99 16.52 12.84
C TYR A 52 -13.32 15.32 11.96
N THR A 53 -14.56 15.22 11.43
CA THR A 53 -14.94 14.15 10.51
C THR A 53 -14.16 14.18 9.20
N GLU A 54 -13.91 15.37 8.63
CA GLU A 54 -13.14 15.52 7.40
C GLU A 54 -11.67 15.11 7.62
N CYS A 55 -11.03 15.58 8.69
CA CYS A 55 -9.67 15.16 9.05
C CYS A 55 -9.58 13.67 9.38
N PHE A 56 -10.58 13.12 10.06
CA PHE A 56 -10.65 11.70 10.35
C PHE A 56 -10.75 10.87 9.06
N CYS A 57 -11.62 11.24 8.13
CA CYS A 57 -11.73 10.55 6.84
C CYS A 57 -10.46 10.69 6.00
N VAL A 58 -9.86 11.89 5.94
CA VAL A 58 -8.62 12.17 5.21
C VAL A 58 -7.43 11.40 5.78
N SER A 59 -7.41 11.07 7.07
CA SER A 59 -6.35 10.25 7.67
C SER A 59 -6.66 8.75 7.63
N LEU A 60 -7.92 8.36 7.83
CA LEU A 60 -8.36 6.96 7.86
C LEU A 60 -8.31 6.31 6.48
N LEU A 61 -8.82 6.97 5.44
CA LEU A 61 -8.84 6.39 4.09
C LEU A 61 -7.44 6.04 3.56
N PRO A 62 -6.44 6.94 3.57
CA PRO A 62 -5.10 6.58 3.10
C PRO A 62 -4.41 5.57 4.02
N SER A 63 -4.63 5.61 5.33
CA SER A 63 -4.04 4.60 6.23
C SER A 63 -4.60 3.19 5.98
N LEU A 64 -5.91 3.06 5.71
CA LEU A 64 -6.52 1.80 5.31
C LEU A 64 -6.04 1.32 3.94
N LEU A 65 -5.94 2.23 2.95
CA LEU A 65 -5.44 1.89 1.61
C LEU A 65 -3.97 1.44 1.65
N LEU A 66 -3.12 2.14 2.41
CA LEU A 66 -1.72 1.75 2.60
C LEU A 66 -1.63 0.44 3.37
N GLY A 67 -2.42 0.26 4.44
CA GLY A 67 -2.48 -1.00 5.18
C GLY A 67 -2.85 -2.17 4.27
N TRP A 68 -3.87 -2.00 3.42
CA TRP A 68 -4.24 -2.99 2.42
C TRP A 68 -3.10 -3.30 1.44
N GLN A 69 -2.52 -2.27 0.81
CA GLN A 69 -1.43 -2.46 -0.14
C GLN A 69 -0.22 -3.17 0.48
N VAL A 70 0.13 -2.82 1.71
CA VAL A 70 1.23 -3.42 2.46
C VAL A 70 0.91 -4.89 2.77
N CYS A 71 -0.27 -5.19 3.31
CA CYS A 71 -0.68 -6.57 3.61
C CYS A 71 -0.69 -7.47 2.36
N TRP A 72 -1.23 -6.97 1.25
CA TRP A 72 -1.29 -7.74 0.00
C TRP A 72 0.08 -7.86 -0.68
N GLY A 73 0.89 -6.80 -0.63
CA GLY A 73 2.28 -6.84 -1.10
C GLY A 73 3.10 -7.91 -0.36
N PHE A 74 3.03 -7.92 0.98
CA PHE A 74 3.72 -8.92 1.80
C PHE A 74 3.15 -10.34 1.61
N ALA A 75 1.83 -10.49 1.41
CA ALA A 75 1.23 -11.79 1.12
C ALA A 75 1.62 -12.34 -0.28
N ALA A 76 1.90 -11.46 -1.24
CA ALA A 76 2.35 -11.85 -2.58
C ALA A 76 3.84 -12.18 -2.63
N LEU A 77 4.67 -11.65 -1.71
CA LEU A 77 6.12 -11.90 -1.68
C LEU A 77 6.50 -13.39 -1.70
N PRO A 78 5.89 -14.29 -0.92
CA PRO A 78 6.20 -15.73 -0.98
C PRO A 78 5.95 -16.35 -2.35
N LEU A 79 4.94 -15.88 -3.10
CA LEU A 79 4.62 -16.37 -4.44
C LEU A 79 5.69 -15.95 -5.45
N PHE A 80 6.23 -14.74 -5.29
CA PHE A 80 7.30 -14.21 -6.15
C PHE A 80 8.70 -14.58 -5.67
N ALA A 81 8.88 -15.02 -4.43
CA ALA A 81 10.18 -15.33 -3.85
C ALA A 81 10.97 -16.33 -4.70
N TYR A 82 10.29 -17.35 -5.25
CA TYR A 82 10.90 -18.31 -6.17
C TYR A 82 11.50 -17.63 -7.41
N TYR A 83 10.71 -16.79 -8.08
CA TYR A 83 11.16 -16.05 -9.28
C TYR A 83 12.27 -15.05 -8.95
N LEU A 84 12.20 -14.38 -7.80
CA LEU A 84 13.23 -13.45 -7.35
C LEU A 84 14.57 -14.17 -7.12
N LEU A 85 14.54 -15.31 -6.43
CA LEU A 85 15.73 -16.13 -6.20
C LEU A 85 16.29 -16.69 -7.51
N TYR A 86 15.41 -17.16 -8.40
CA TYR A 86 15.79 -17.63 -9.74
C TYR A 86 16.55 -16.57 -10.52
N TRP A 87 15.97 -15.37 -10.65
CA TRP A 87 16.58 -14.27 -11.38
C TRP A 87 17.84 -13.74 -10.70
N ALA A 88 17.87 -13.66 -9.36
CA ALA A 88 19.04 -13.22 -8.62
C ALA A 88 20.25 -14.14 -8.88
N GLU A 89 20.04 -15.45 -8.89
CA GLU A 89 21.10 -16.40 -9.19
C GLU A 89 21.53 -16.35 -10.66
N ARG A 90 20.56 -16.27 -11.58
CA ARG A 90 20.83 -16.18 -13.02
C ARG A 90 21.60 -14.93 -13.40
N LEU A 91 21.36 -13.80 -12.72
CA LEU A 91 22.11 -12.56 -12.91
C LEU A 91 23.51 -12.62 -12.28
N ALA A 92 23.67 -13.30 -11.13
CA ALA A 92 24.93 -13.32 -10.40
C ALA A 92 25.94 -14.35 -10.92
N VAL A 93 25.46 -15.54 -11.32
CA VAL A 93 26.32 -16.70 -11.63
C VAL A 93 26.15 -17.18 -13.09
N GLY A 94 25.06 -16.76 -13.77
CA GLY A 94 24.79 -17.12 -15.17
C GLY A 94 24.14 -18.49 -15.35
N HIS A 95 23.99 -19.28 -14.28
CA HIS A 95 23.21 -20.51 -14.24
C HIS A 95 22.19 -20.44 -13.09
N SER A 96 21.27 -21.41 -13.01
CA SER A 96 20.33 -21.51 -11.89
C SER A 96 20.27 -22.92 -11.31
N ALA A 97 20.37 -23.02 -9.99
CA ALA A 97 20.18 -24.25 -9.24
C ALA A 97 18.77 -24.82 -9.41
N PHE A 98 17.78 -23.96 -9.71
CA PHE A 98 16.41 -24.37 -9.99
C PHE A 98 16.28 -25.08 -11.33
N ASP A 99 16.94 -24.57 -12.38
CA ASP A 99 16.97 -25.21 -13.71
C ASP A 99 17.70 -26.56 -13.62
N TYR A 100 18.80 -26.61 -12.87
CA TYR A 100 19.55 -27.85 -12.61
C TYR A 100 18.71 -28.91 -11.86
N GLU A 101 17.95 -28.50 -10.83
CA GLU A 101 17.07 -29.42 -10.11
C GLU A 101 15.94 -29.94 -11.01
N ALA A 102 15.35 -29.06 -11.82
CA ALA A 102 14.33 -29.44 -12.79
C ALA A 102 14.87 -30.40 -13.85
N GLU A 103 16.09 -30.18 -14.36
CA GLU A 103 16.71 -31.03 -15.37
C GLU A 103 17.07 -32.41 -14.79
N LYS A 104 17.70 -32.44 -13.61
CA LYS A 104 18.11 -33.70 -12.94
C LYS A 104 16.93 -34.61 -12.60
N GLU A 105 15.78 -34.04 -12.30
CA GLU A 105 14.62 -34.77 -11.76
C GLU A 105 13.43 -34.79 -12.74
N SER A 106 13.63 -34.31 -13.97
CA SER A 106 12.59 -34.19 -15.01
C SER A 106 11.92 -35.52 -15.39
N GLU A 107 12.59 -36.64 -15.15
CA GLU A 107 12.16 -37.99 -15.53
C GLU A 107 11.44 -38.74 -14.40
N GLU A 108 11.53 -38.24 -13.17
CA GLU A 108 10.89 -38.85 -12.02
C GLU A 108 9.47 -38.32 -11.84
N VAL A 109 8.45 -39.12 -12.18
CA VAL A 109 7.04 -38.82 -11.85
C VAL A 109 6.86 -38.64 -10.33
N SER A 110 7.73 -39.25 -9.53
CA SER A 110 7.86 -39.08 -8.08
C SER A 110 8.40 -37.72 -7.64
N TYR A 111 9.07 -36.96 -8.50
CA TYR A 111 9.69 -35.68 -8.14
C TYR A 111 8.68 -34.65 -7.63
N PHE A 112 7.49 -34.61 -8.25
CA PHE A 112 6.40 -33.75 -7.81
C PHE A 112 5.70 -34.27 -6.54
N VAL A 113 5.78 -35.57 -6.25
CA VAL A 113 5.11 -36.22 -5.11
C VAL A 113 5.97 -36.20 -3.84
N VAL A 114 7.29 -36.33 -3.97
CA VAL A 114 8.25 -36.50 -2.87
C VAL A 114 9.21 -35.32 -2.75
N ARG A 115 8.78 -34.11 -3.17
CA ARG A 115 9.64 -32.93 -3.11
C ARG A 115 10.12 -32.70 -1.68
N LYS A 116 11.41 -32.93 -1.41
CA LYS A 116 12.03 -32.46 -0.17
C LYS A 116 12.01 -30.94 -0.22
N HIS A 117 11.22 -30.31 0.65
CA HIS A 117 11.18 -28.86 0.78
C HIS A 117 12.63 -28.30 0.76
N PHE A 118 12.91 -27.42 -0.22
CA PHE A 118 14.17 -26.68 -0.36
C PHE A 118 15.43 -27.47 -0.79
N ALA A 119 15.32 -28.50 -1.63
CA ALA A 119 16.49 -29.21 -2.18
C ALA A 119 17.48 -28.29 -2.95
N TRP A 120 16.97 -27.34 -3.75
CA TRP A 120 17.75 -26.29 -4.41
C TRP A 120 18.67 -25.50 -3.47
N ARG A 121 18.32 -25.35 -2.18
CA ARG A 121 19.11 -24.56 -1.21
C ARG A 121 20.54 -25.08 -1.05
N LYS A 122 20.78 -26.38 -1.27
CA LYS A 122 22.11 -26.98 -1.21
C LYS A 122 23.04 -26.46 -2.31
N TRP A 123 22.47 -26.13 -3.46
CA TRP A 123 23.18 -25.78 -4.69
C TRP A 123 23.09 -24.29 -5.02
N TYR A 124 22.20 -23.57 -4.34
CA TYR A 124 22.00 -22.13 -4.52
C TYR A 124 23.29 -21.33 -4.29
N TRP A 125 23.61 -20.41 -5.20
CA TRP A 125 24.83 -19.57 -5.22
C TRP A 125 26.17 -20.33 -5.33
N LYS A 126 26.16 -21.62 -5.69
CA LYS A 126 27.41 -22.34 -5.99
C LYS A 126 27.98 -21.84 -7.32
N LYS A 127 29.30 -21.61 -7.37
CA LYS A 127 29.97 -21.16 -8.61
C LYS A 127 29.86 -22.19 -9.74
N GLU A 128 29.97 -23.46 -9.40
CA GLU A 128 29.86 -24.59 -10.34
C GLU A 128 28.85 -25.60 -9.80
N LEU A 129 28.01 -26.11 -10.70
CA LEU A 129 27.04 -27.17 -10.44
C LEU A 129 27.64 -28.52 -10.83
N PRO A 130 27.30 -29.63 -10.15
CA PRO A 130 27.76 -30.96 -10.54
C PRO A 130 27.32 -31.28 -11.97
N ALA A 131 28.14 -32.03 -12.71
CA ALA A 131 27.69 -32.59 -13.98
C ALA A 131 26.55 -33.59 -13.74
N ILE A 132 25.47 -33.48 -14.53
CA ILE A 132 24.39 -34.47 -14.53
C ILE A 132 24.91 -35.69 -15.31
N ASP A 133 25.11 -36.80 -14.61
CA ASP A 133 25.51 -38.06 -15.25
C ASP A 133 24.32 -38.64 -16.02
N ARG A 134 24.39 -38.59 -17.36
CA ARG A 134 23.40 -39.18 -18.27
C ARG A 134 23.84 -40.56 -18.78
N SER A 135 24.71 -41.27 -18.04
CA SER A 135 25.20 -42.60 -18.41
C SER A 135 24.13 -43.66 -18.68
N TRP A 136 22.89 -43.42 -18.26
CA TRP A 136 21.72 -44.28 -18.49
C TRP A 136 21.03 -44.07 -19.85
N PHE A 137 21.46 -43.09 -20.65
CA PHE A 137 20.88 -42.77 -21.97
C PHE A 137 21.57 -43.47 -23.17
N CYS A 138 22.55 -44.33 -22.94
CA CYS A 138 23.24 -45.11 -23.99
C CYS A 138 22.82 -46.58 -23.96
#